data_AF-A0A3C2AFV3-F1
#
_entry.id   AF-A0A3C2AFV3-F1
#
_cell.length_a   1.000
_cell.length_b   1.000
_cell.length_c   1.000
_cell.angle_alpha   90.00
_cell.angle_beta   90.00
_cell.angle_gamma   90.00
#
_symmetry.space_group_name_H-M   'P 1'
#
loop_
_entity.id
_entity.type
_entity.pdbx_description
1 polymer ?
#
loop_
_entity_poly.entity_id
_entity_poly.type
_entity_poly.pdbx_seq_one_letter_code
_entity_poly.pdbx_strand_id
1 'polypeptide(L)'
;ILSDATKTMNENLVVAGEELPDSIDRSSIETDRNFTLRLRDRERKLLKKIDEALSKIGNKTFGICEECGEDIGVNRLKVRPVATLCIACKEEQEKKEKR
;
A
#
# COMPACT_ATOMS: atom_id res chain seq x y z
N ILE A 1 3.66 -11.73 7.27
CA ILE A 1 3.11 -10.45 6.76
C ILE A 1 4.21 -9.49 6.32
N LEU A 2 5.01 -8.89 7.24
CA LEU A 2 6.12 -8.01 6.84
C LEU A 2 7.20 -8.76 6.05
N SER A 3 7.53 -9.99 6.47
CA SER A 3 8.46 -10.86 5.74
C SER A 3 8.02 -11.14 4.31
N ASP A 4 6.72 -11.36 4.11
CA ASP A 4 6.16 -11.74 2.82
C ASP A 4 6.16 -10.54 1.88
N ALA A 5 5.75 -9.36 2.38
CA ALA A 5 5.86 -8.11 1.63
C ALA A 5 7.31 -7.78 1.26
N THR A 6 8.28 -7.98 2.16
CA THR A 6 9.70 -7.79 1.83
C THR A 6 10.24 -8.84 0.85
N LYS A 7 9.71 -10.07 0.90
CA LYS A 7 10.09 -11.16 0.00
C LYS A 7 9.62 -10.88 -1.43
N THR A 8 8.37 -10.47 -1.61
CA THR A 8 7.82 -10.05 -2.91
C THR A 8 8.55 -8.83 -3.51
N MET A 9 9.10 -7.94 -2.68
CA MET A 9 9.93 -6.82 -3.14
C MET A 9 11.32 -7.22 -3.62
N ASN A 10 11.90 -8.24 -2.99
CA ASN A 10 13.32 -8.58 -3.10
C ASN A 10 13.57 -9.81 -3.99
N GLU A 11 12.53 -10.58 -4.31
CA GLU A 11 12.60 -11.60 -5.37
C GLU A 11 12.77 -10.90 -6.72
N ASN A 12 13.93 -11.14 -7.34
CA ASN A 12 14.16 -10.82 -8.74
C ASN A 12 13.06 -11.46 -9.57
N LEU A 13 12.57 -10.74 -10.57
CA LEU A 13 11.61 -11.20 -11.56
C LEU A 13 12.29 -12.24 -12.47
N VAL A 14 12.70 -13.37 -11.88
CA VAL A 14 13.22 -14.52 -12.60
C VAL A 14 11.99 -15.17 -13.20
N VAL A 15 11.74 -14.87 -14.46
CA VAL A 15 10.86 -15.68 -15.30
C VAL A 15 11.49 -17.07 -15.28
N ALA A 16 10.86 -18.00 -14.57
CA ALA A 16 11.30 -19.38 -14.53
C ALA A 16 11.21 -19.94 -15.96
N GLY A 17 12.38 -20.25 -16.53
CA GLY A 17 12.50 -20.82 -17.88
C GLY A 17 12.79 -19.77 -18.93
N GLU A 18 14.04 -19.77 -19.44
CA GLU A 18 14.38 -19.15 -20.72
C GLU A 18 13.80 -20.00 -21.86
N GLU A 19 12.47 -20.01 -21.98
CA GLU A 19 11.78 -20.33 -23.24
C GLU A 19 11.22 -19.02 -23.76
N LEU A 20 11.64 -18.61 -24.96
CA LEU A 20 11.07 -17.43 -25.60
C LEU A 20 9.55 -17.64 -25.66
N PRO A 21 8.72 -16.72 -25.12
CA PRO A 21 7.28 -16.86 -25.21
C PRO A 21 6.87 -16.97 -26.68
N ASP A 22 6.18 -18.04 -27.03
CA ASP A 22 5.51 -18.10 -28.33
C ASP A 22 4.47 -16.99 -28.42
N SER A 23 4.07 -16.62 -29.64
CA SER A 23 3.22 -15.45 -29.90
C SER A 23 1.89 -15.47 -29.12
N ILE A 24 1.40 -16.67 -28.77
CA ILE A 24 0.17 -16.90 -28.01
C ILE A 24 0.39 -16.64 -26.51
N ASP A 25 1.53 -17.04 -25.95
CA ASP A 25 1.81 -16.93 -24.51
C ASP A 25 2.28 -15.54 -24.11
N ARG A 26 2.82 -14.78 -25.07
CA ARG A 26 3.32 -13.42 -24.85
C ARG A 26 2.26 -12.48 -24.26
N SER A 27 1.01 -12.57 -24.71
CA SER A 27 -0.06 -11.69 -24.18
C SER A 27 -0.38 -11.98 -22.70
N SER A 28 -0.38 -13.25 -22.31
CA SER A 28 -0.67 -13.68 -20.95
C SER A 28 0.45 -13.28 -20.00
N ILE A 29 1.70 -13.56 -20.38
CA ILE A 29 2.89 -13.22 -19.59
C ILE A 29 3.03 -11.70 -19.38
N GLU A 30 2.82 -10.89 -20.43
CA GLU A 30 2.86 -9.43 -20.31
C GLU A 30 1.78 -8.90 -19.37
N THR A 31 0.58 -9.51 -19.39
CA THR A 31 -0.53 -9.13 -18.50
C THR A 31 -0.20 -9.46 -17.05
N ASP A 32 0.29 -10.68 -16.79
CA ASP A 32 0.68 -11.14 -15.44
C ASP A 32 1.85 -10.32 -14.89
N ARG A 33 2.81 -9.97 -15.75
CA ARG A 33 3.92 -9.09 -15.40
C ARG A 33 3.42 -7.69 -15.03
N ASN A 34 2.52 -7.12 -15.82
CA ASN A 34 1.93 -5.80 -15.51
C ASN A 34 1.17 -5.83 -14.19
N PHE A 35 0.39 -6.89 -13.94
CA PHE A 35 -0.31 -7.09 -12.68
C PHE A 35 0.65 -7.16 -11.49
N THR A 36 1.71 -7.97 -11.61
CA THR A 36 2.73 -8.13 -10.57
C THR A 36 3.43 -6.80 -10.25
N LEU A 37 3.79 -6.03 -11.27
CA LEU A 37 4.38 -4.69 -11.10
C LEU A 37 3.44 -3.75 -10.34
N ARG A 38 2.15 -3.72 -10.68
CA ARG A 38 1.15 -2.89 -9.99
C ARG A 38 0.96 -3.31 -8.54
N LEU A 39 0.97 -4.62 -8.25
CA LEU A 39 0.86 -5.14 -6.89
C LEU A 39 2.06 -4.69 -6.05
N ARG A 40 3.28 -4.89 -6.58
CA ARG A 40 4.52 -4.46 -5.93
C ARG A 40 4.53 -2.94 -5.68
N ASP A 41 4.07 -2.13 -6.61
CA ASP A 41 4.00 -0.68 -6.39
C ASP A 41 3.04 -0.30 -5.25
N ARG A 42 1.93 -1.03 -5.09
CA ARG A 42 0.98 -0.82 -3.97
C ARG A 42 1.60 -1.21 -2.64
N GLU A 43 2.24 -2.38 -2.58
CA GLU A 43 2.91 -2.87 -1.38
C GLU A 43 4.07 -1.96 -0.95
N ARG A 44 4.88 -1.47 -1.89
CA ARG A 44 5.95 -0.51 -1.60
C ARG A 44 5.40 0.78 -0.98
N LYS A 45 4.29 1.31 -1.52
CA LYS A 45 3.61 2.48 -0.95
C LYS A 45 3.04 2.20 0.43
N LEU A 46 2.55 0.98 0.68
CA LEU A 46 2.06 0.58 2.00
C LEU A 46 3.19 0.50 3.03
N LEU A 47 4.33 -0.11 2.68
CA LEU A 47 5.51 -0.16 3.55
C LEU A 47 5.95 1.24 3.96
N LYS A 48 6.03 2.18 3.00
CA LYS A 48 6.36 3.57 3.30
C LYS A 48 5.39 4.20 4.33
N LYS A 49 4.09 3.93 4.21
CA LYS A 49 3.08 4.42 5.17
C LYS A 49 3.24 3.78 6.56
N ILE A 50 3.70 2.53 6.63
CA ILE A 50 4.00 1.86 7.90
C ILE A 50 5.20 2.54 8.55
N ASP A 51 6.27 2.82 7.80
CA ASP A 51 7.46 3.51 8.31
C ASP A 51 7.13 4.93 8.82
N GLU A 52 6.27 5.65 8.08
CA GLU A 52 5.74 6.95 8.51
C GLU A 52 4.92 6.84 9.80
N ALA A 53 4.06 5.82 9.93
CA ALA A 53 3.27 5.58 11.14
C ALA A 53 4.16 5.25 12.34
N LEU A 54 5.19 4.42 12.15
CA LEU A 54 6.19 4.11 13.19
C LEU A 54 6.95 5.37 13.63
N SER A 55 7.31 6.23 12.67
CA SER A 55 7.96 7.52 12.96
C SER A 55 7.06 8.44 13.80
N LYS A 56 5.76 8.50 13.51
CA LYS A 56 4.78 9.26 14.31
C LYS A 56 4.60 8.72 15.72
N ILE A 57 4.72 7.40 15.92
CA ILE A 57 4.71 6.79 17.25
C ILE A 57 5.94 7.29 18.03
N GLY A 58 7.13 7.29 17.42
CA GLY A 58 8.35 7.83 18.04
C GLY A 58 8.21 9.32 18.40
N ASN A 59 7.53 10.10 17.56
CA ASN A 59 7.30 11.53 17.77
C ASN A 59 6.08 11.86 18.67
N LYS A 60 5.38 10.85 19.21
CA LYS A 60 4.15 11.01 20.02
C LYS A 60 3.01 11.75 19.32
N THR A 61 2.96 11.73 17.99
CA THR A 61 1.89 12.33 17.16
C THR A 61 1.01 11.28 16.49
N PHE A 62 1.19 10.01 16.85
CA PHE A 62 0.39 8.91 16.31
C PHE A 62 -1.07 9.02 16.77
N GLY A 63 -1.99 8.80 15.83
CA GLY A 63 -3.42 8.84 16.10
C GLY A 63 -4.04 10.23 16.00
N ILE A 64 -3.33 11.25 15.55
CA ILE A 64 -3.87 12.59 15.30
C ILE A 64 -4.21 12.74 13.81
N CYS A 65 -5.38 13.28 13.51
CA CYS A 65 -5.83 13.58 12.15
C CYS A 65 -4.99 14.71 11.53
N GLU A 66 -4.46 14.49 10.33
CA GLU A 66 -3.63 15.49 9.64
C GLU A 66 -4.41 16.71 9.13
N GLU A 67 -5.73 16.62 9.00
CA GLU A 67 -6.57 17.68 8.42
C GLU A 67 -7.23 18.55 9.49
N CYS A 68 -7.88 17.95 10.50
CA CYS A 68 -8.57 18.69 11.57
C CYS A 68 -7.78 18.75 12.90
N GLY A 69 -6.72 17.96 13.06
CA GLY A 69 -5.97 17.89 14.32
C GLY A 69 -6.65 17.13 15.46
N GLU A 70 -7.82 16.54 15.22
CA GLU A 70 -8.54 15.73 16.22
C GLU A 70 -8.01 14.29 16.32
N ASP A 71 -8.33 13.61 17.41
CA ASP A 71 -7.95 12.21 17.60
C ASP A 71 -8.70 11.27 16.65
N ILE A 72 -7.95 10.35 16.04
CA ILE A 72 -8.46 9.26 15.23
C ILE A 72 -8.94 8.16 16.18
N GLY A 73 -10.22 7.79 16.07
CA GLY A 73 -10.82 6.78 16.93
C GLY A 73 -10.02 5.47 17.00
N VAL A 74 -9.81 4.97 18.22
CA VAL A 74 -8.96 3.79 18.49
C VAL A 74 -9.39 2.56 17.68
N ASN A 75 -10.70 2.35 17.53
CA ASN A 75 -11.23 1.23 16.72
C ASN A 75 -10.79 1.32 15.26
N ARG A 76 -10.68 2.54 14.70
CA ARG A 76 -10.17 2.75 13.33
C ARG A 76 -8.68 2.41 13.23
N LEU A 77 -7.87 2.83 14.21
CA LEU A 77 -6.44 2.53 14.23
C LEU A 77 -6.16 1.03 14.45
N LYS A 78 -7.00 0.34 15.24
CA LYS A 78 -6.92 -1.12 15.41
C LYS A 78 -7.13 -1.87 14.10
N VAL A 79 -8.08 -1.43 13.28
CA VAL A 79 -8.37 -2.05 11.97
C VAL A 79 -7.36 -1.60 10.92
N ARG A 80 -6.98 -0.31 10.92
CA ARG A 80 -6.07 0.29 9.94
C ARG A 80 -5.09 1.24 10.63
N PRO A 81 -3.92 0.75 11.08
CA PRO A 81 -2.97 1.54 11.85
C PRO A 81 -2.24 2.60 11.02
N VAL A 82 -2.29 2.50 9.70
CA VAL A 82 -1.70 3.49 8.75
C VAL A 82 -2.68 4.61 8.37
N ALA A 83 -3.82 4.73 9.07
CA ALA A 83 -4.79 5.80 8.79
C ALA A 83 -4.27 7.16 9.30
N THR A 84 -4.27 8.18 8.44
CA THR A 84 -3.80 9.53 8.78
C THR A 84 -4.92 10.55 9.00
N LEU A 85 -6.16 10.20 8.64
CA LEU A 85 -7.34 11.07 8.76
C LEU A 85 -8.38 10.45 9.69
N CYS A 86 -9.24 11.28 10.29
CA CYS A 86 -10.45 10.85 10.99
C CYS A 86 -11.56 10.44 9.99
N ILE A 87 -12.69 9.94 10.50
CA ILE A 87 -13.80 9.45 9.65
C ILE A 87 -14.44 10.60 8.87
N ALA A 88 -14.76 11.70 9.55
CA ALA A 88 -15.36 12.88 8.92
C ALA A 88 -14.49 13.45 7.78
N CYS A 89 -13.21 13.71 8.05
CA CYS A 89 -12.25 14.19 7.05
C CYS A 89 -12.12 13.21 5.87
N LYS A 90 -12.06 11.90 6.14
CA LYS A 90 -11.93 10.91 5.08
C LYS A 90 -13.17 10.83 4.19
N GLU A 91 -14.36 10.91 4.77
CA GLU A 91 -15.62 10.96 4.02
C GLU A 91 -15.74 12.22 3.17
N GLU A 92 -15.30 13.37 3.67
CA GLU A 92 -15.29 14.62 2.90
C GLU A 92 -14.32 14.53 1.73
N GLN A 93 -13.12 13.99 1.95
CA GLN A 93 -12.15 13.76 0.88
C GLN A 93 -12.73 12.84 -0.22
N GLU A 94 -13.37 11.74 0.16
CA GLU A 94 -14.00 10.82 -0.81
C GLU A 94 -15.16 11.46 -1.57
N LYS A 95 -15.91 12.37 -0.94
CA LYS A 95 -16.94 13.17 -1.63
C LYS A 95 -16.32 14.13 -2.65
N LYS A 96 -15.17 14.74 -2.33
CA LYS A 96 -14.43 15.63 -3.24
C LYS A 96 -13.85 14.85 -4.43
N GLU A 97 -13.30 13.66 -4.20
CA GLU A 97 -12.72 12.81 -5.26
C GLU A 97 -13.76 12.24 -6.24
N LYS A 98 -15.03 12.16 -5.83
CA LYS A 98 -16.14 11.70 -6.67
C LYS A 98 -16.78 12.80 -7.54
N ARG A 99 -16.43 14.07 -7.31
CA ARG A 99 -16.90 15.22 -8.09
C ARG A 99 -15.93 15.53 -9.22
#